data_AF-A0A9J6DMM1-F1
#
_entry.id   AF-A0A9J6DMM1-F1
#
_cell.length_a   1.000
_cell.length_b   1.000
_cell.length_c   1.000
_cell.angle_alpha   90.00
_cell.angle_beta   90.00
_cell.angle_gamma   90.00
#
_symmetry.space_group_name_H-M   'P 1'
#
loop_
_entity.id
_entity.type
_entity.pdbx_description
1 polymer ?
#
loop_
_entity_poly.entity_id
_entity_poly.type
_entity_poly.pdbx_seq_one_letter_code
_entity_poly.pdbx_strand_id
1 'polypeptide(L)'
;MVMDCSFQKQRARCALSMFHLWGELHLVLCLYRRSYGEAYTAPELTAPLEATDLSFLHPSLTADKVESLLVMMQADHTKLICHHLMLLWIQKIRALVLFTEVTNEHLEASLQATAKLVFSHVDMTVSTSVWSQRVCEISESRFPVASLHTLLINFPLLSPYLPAKDVTALCQFFLEVMAHTKGKDVVDRQVAVLLFYKKNSISQTKIVTTYLGSQAFIECKLAQTCYVTAVWKCVSTMFKARKRKLDSEEEPRGLCRALVDVLSGPVKWEKYAETVPQADYSSKQLLPSEGLNKMWEAIHAASEKLAAIIATSSETFSERITVADVSFLLEALDRLPLGSLFPGNQLRCMLGLLAVTFLLEGTVEKKSGPLWEKRLAVVKSAVGTFSALLQSPRRSWLLDFVSGGALISRLVAVFQGNLLSTALCSRVSQALEDESMLQLYEGILEALVRQALRKKNTVRMLSSVVKEVHLSESASF
;
A
#
# COMPACT_ATOMS: atom_id res chain seq x y z
N MET A 1 22.48 38.50 7.66
CA MET A 1 23.01 37.89 8.90
C MET A 1 24.07 36.87 8.49
N VAL A 2 25.35 37.08 8.78
CA VAL A 2 26.40 36.10 8.45
C VAL A 2 26.39 35.03 9.53
N MET A 3 25.56 34.00 9.37
CA MET A 3 25.59 32.83 10.24
C MET A 3 26.62 31.84 9.71
N ASP A 4 27.64 31.58 10.52
CA ASP A 4 28.69 30.63 10.18
C ASP A 4 28.41 29.26 10.82
N CYS A 5 28.34 28.23 9.97
CA CYS A 5 28.15 26.84 10.36
C CYS A 5 29.48 26.13 10.66
N SER A 6 30.64 26.74 10.36
CA SER A 6 31.91 26.03 10.22
C SER A 6 32.66 25.75 11.53
N PHE A 7 32.19 26.24 12.68
CA PHE A 7 32.87 26.03 13.95
C PHE A 7 31.89 25.62 15.06
N GLN A 8 31.96 24.34 15.49
CA GLN A 8 31.24 23.68 16.59
C GLN A 8 29.81 23.18 16.32
N LYS A 9 29.55 21.90 16.70
CA LYS A 9 28.26 21.20 16.52
C LYS A 9 27.05 21.98 17.05
N GLN A 10 27.18 22.64 18.21
CA GLN A 10 26.07 23.36 18.82
C GLN A 10 25.73 24.67 18.07
N ARG A 11 26.74 25.36 17.53
CA ARG A 11 26.55 26.55 16.68
C ARG A 11 25.93 26.15 15.34
N ALA A 12 26.40 25.06 14.74
CA ALA A 12 25.82 24.51 13.52
C ALA A 12 24.32 24.17 13.69
N ARG A 13 23.93 23.51 14.80
CA ARG A 13 22.50 23.23 15.09
C ARG A 13 21.65 24.49 15.18
N CYS A 14 22.13 25.52 15.87
CA CYS A 14 21.42 26.80 16.00
C CYS A 14 21.30 27.52 14.65
N ALA A 15 22.40 27.57 13.89
CA ALA A 15 22.42 28.18 12.57
C ALA A 15 21.45 27.48 11.60
N LEU A 16 21.47 26.14 11.56
CA LEU A 16 20.55 25.35 10.73
C LEU A 16 19.08 25.57 11.13
N SER A 17 18.79 25.68 12.43
CA SER A 17 17.44 26.00 12.92
C SER A 17 16.97 27.35 12.39
N MET A 18 17.84 28.36 12.46
CA MET A 18 17.56 29.71 12.01
C MET A 18 17.42 29.79 10.48
N PHE A 19 18.27 29.08 9.72
CA PHE A 19 18.14 29.00 8.27
C PHE A 19 16.80 28.40 7.87
N HIS A 20 16.40 27.28 8.49
CA HIS A 20 15.12 26.65 8.20
C HIS A 20 13.94 27.57 8.55
N LEU A 21 13.95 28.17 9.75
CA LEU A 21 12.89 29.08 10.18
C LEU A 21 12.75 30.30 9.27
N TRP A 22 13.88 30.91 8.90
CA TRP A 22 13.89 32.07 8.00
C TRP A 22 13.42 31.69 6.60
N GLY A 23 13.84 30.54 6.08
CA GLY A 23 13.39 30.04 4.79
C GLY A 23 11.87 29.78 4.77
N GLU A 24 11.30 29.25 5.86
CA GLU A 24 9.86 29.00 5.95
C GLU A 24 9.08 30.31 5.95
N LEU A 25 9.53 31.28 6.74
CA LEU A 25 8.96 32.62 6.76
C LEU A 25 9.04 33.28 5.38
N HIS A 26 10.19 33.17 4.71
CA HIS A 26 10.39 33.74 3.38
C HIS A 26 9.46 33.11 2.34
N LEU A 27 9.35 31.77 2.30
CA LEU A 27 8.44 31.07 1.39
C LEU A 27 6.98 31.47 1.62
N VAL A 28 6.56 31.58 2.88
CA VAL A 28 5.19 32.01 3.24
C VAL A 28 4.94 33.44 2.79
N LEU A 29 5.84 34.38 3.09
CA LEU A 29 5.70 35.78 2.69
C LEU A 29 5.63 35.94 1.17
N CYS A 30 6.45 35.18 0.43
CA CYS A 30 6.45 35.17 -1.03
C CYS A 30 5.15 34.62 -1.64
N LEU A 31 4.35 33.84 -0.91
CA LEU A 31 3.03 33.36 -1.36
C LEU A 31 1.94 34.45 -1.20
N TYR A 32 2.03 35.32 -0.19
CA TYR A 32 1.02 36.36 0.12
C TYR A 32 1.24 37.67 -0.66
N ARG A 33 1.48 37.56 -1.97
CA ARG A 33 1.92 38.58 -2.96
C ARG A 33 1.19 39.94 -3.06
N ARG A 34 0.25 40.30 -2.18
CA ARG A 34 -0.38 41.64 -2.22
C ARG A 34 0.42 42.76 -1.54
N SER A 35 1.37 42.45 -0.66
CA SER A 35 2.08 43.47 0.12
C SER A 35 3.61 43.38 0.06
N TYR A 36 4.17 42.26 -0.40
CA TYR A 36 5.61 42.07 -0.64
C TYR A 36 5.98 42.38 -2.11
N GLY A 37 5.40 43.46 -2.63
CA GLY A 37 5.40 43.84 -4.04
C GLY A 37 6.71 44.43 -4.58
N GLU A 38 7.82 44.34 -3.83
CA GLU A 38 9.14 44.71 -4.35
C GLU A 38 9.96 43.44 -4.63
N ALA A 39 9.98 43.07 -5.92
CA ALA A 39 11.00 42.34 -6.65
C ALA A 39 11.91 41.38 -5.85
N TYR A 40 11.36 40.29 -5.30
CA TYR A 40 12.21 39.12 -5.09
C TYR A 40 12.54 38.51 -6.45
N THR A 41 13.75 38.78 -6.93
CA THR A 41 14.34 38.06 -8.06
C THR A 41 14.91 36.77 -7.52
N ALA A 42 14.22 35.67 -7.79
CA ALA A 42 14.72 34.35 -7.45
C ALA A 42 16.06 34.07 -8.16
N PRO A 43 16.96 33.27 -7.56
CA PRO A 43 18.16 32.82 -8.26
C PRO A 43 17.77 32.09 -9.55
N GLU A 44 18.41 32.43 -10.67
CA GLU A 44 18.21 31.70 -11.92
C GLU A 44 18.84 30.31 -11.84
N LEU A 45 18.08 29.28 -12.22
CA LEU A 45 18.57 27.91 -12.31
C LEU A 45 19.20 27.68 -13.67
N THR A 46 20.51 27.94 -13.76
CA THR A 46 21.30 27.84 -15.01
C THR A 46 21.92 26.46 -15.25
N ALA A 47 21.92 25.59 -14.23
CA ALA A 47 22.38 24.21 -14.31
C ALA A 47 21.66 23.36 -13.24
N PRO A 48 21.65 22.02 -13.35
CA PRO A 48 21.12 21.16 -12.30
C PRO A 48 21.93 21.32 -11.02
N LEU A 49 21.24 21.63 -9.91
CA LEU A 49 21.89 21.74 -8.61
C LEU A 49 22.16 20.35 -8.04
N GLU A 50 23.36 20.17 -7.48
CA GLU A 50 23.69 18.97 -6.72
C GLU A 50 22.72 18.78 -5.54
N ALA A 51 22.50 17.53 -5.13
CA ALA A 51 21.52 17.21 -4.08
C ALA A 51 21.80 17.98 -2.77
N THR A 52 23.07 18.09 -2.40
CA THR A 52 23.56 18.73 -1.18
C THR A 52 23.66 20.24 -1.26
N ASP A 53 23.68 20.84 -2.46
CA ASP A 53 23.81 22.28 -2.60
C ASP A 53 22.54 23.00 -2.14
N LEU A 54 22.67 23.88 -1.14
CA LEU A 54 21.58 24.67 -0.57
C LEU A 54 21.71 26.16 -0.92
N SER A 55 22.62 26.52 -1.84
CA SER A 55 22.88 27.90 -2.30
C SER A 55 21.61 28.60 -2.81
N PHE A 56 20.70 27.85 -3.43
CA PHE A 56 19.40 28.33 -3.91
C PHE A 56 18.50 28.85 -2.79
N LEU A 57 18.62 28.31 -1.57
CA LEU A 57 17.89 28.81 -0.41
C LEU A 57 18.62 29.97 0.27
N HIS A 58 19.93 29.83 0.42
CA HIS A 58 20.75 30.81 1.09
C HIS A 58 22.16 30.82 0.51
N PRO A 59 22.68 31.96 0.02
CA PRO A 59 23.99 32.03 -0.63
C PRO A 59 25.16 31.53 0.24
N SER A 60 25.00 31.58 1.56
CA SER A 60 26.01 31.09 2.50
C SER A 60 26.08 29.57 2.64
N LEU A 61 25.10 28.79 2.14
CA LEU A 61 25.05 27.33 2.25
C LEU A 61 25.49 26.65 0.94
N THR A 62 26.71 26.94 0.51
CA THR A 62 27.32 26.31 -0.67
C THR A 62 27.60 24.83 -0.45
N ALA A 63 27.81 24.07 -1.53
CA ALA A 63 28.16 22.65 -1.51
C ALA A 63 29.27 22.33 -0.49
N ASP A 64 30.41 23.04 -0.54
CA ASP A 64 31.55 22.85 0.38
C ASP A 64 31.17 22.99 1.86
N LYS A 65 30.30 23.97 2.17
CA LYS A 65 29.85 24.16 3.54
C LYS A 65 28.88 23.08 3.98
N VAL A 66 28.03 22.60 3.08
CA VAL A 66 27.14 21.46 3.37
C VAL A 66 27.96 20.19 3.54
N GLU A 67 29.05 20.00 2.80
CA GLU A 67 29.96 18.87 3.00
C GLU A 67 30.55 18.86 4.42
N SER A 68 31.00 20.01 4.93
CA SER A 68 31.47 20.13 6.32
C SER A 68 30.37 19.77 7.36
N LEU A 69 29.11 20.10 7.06
CA LEU A 69 27.95 19.75 7.88
C LEU A 69 27.64 18.25 7.84
N LEU A 70 27.83 17.58 6.70
CA LEU A 70 27.68 16.14 6.58
C LEU A 70 28.70 15.38 7.43
N VAL A 71 29.94 15.85 7.50
CA VAL A 71 30.95 15.28 8.42
C VAL A 71 30.51 15.44 9.87
N MET A 72 30.01 16.61 10.26
CA MET A 72 29.48 16.83 11.61
C MET A 72 28.24 15.98 11.91
N MET A 73 27.38 15.76 10.91
CA MET A 73 26.19 14.92 11.00
C MET A 73 26.53 13.47 11.34
N GLN A 74 27.59 12.92 10.75
CA GLN A 74 28.04 11.55 11.04
C GLN A 74 28.48 11.38 12.50
N ALA A 75 29.07 12.42 13.09
CA ALA A 75 29.49 12.44 14.49
C ALA A 75 28.39 12.92 15.47
N ASP A 76 27.17 13.20 15.01
CA ASP A 76 26.09 13.77 15.82
C ASP A 76 25.14 12.69 16.39
N HIS A 77 25.37 12.30 17.64
CA HIS A 77 24.49 11.37 18.38
C HIS A 77 23.08 11.89 18.67
N THR A 78 22.83 13.20 18.51
CA THR A 78 21.48 13.74 18.71
C THR A 78 20.62 13.64 17.45
N LYS A 79 21.23 13.40 16.28
CA LYS A 79 20.58 13.43 14.97
C LYS A 79 19.89 14.76 14.62
N LEU A 80 20.13 15.84 15.39
CA LEU A 80 19.53 17.14 15.16
C LEU A 80 20.04 17.78 13.87
N ILE A 81 21.34 17.65 13.58
CA ILE A 81 21.93 18.16 12.33
C ILE A 81 21.27 17.46 11.14
N CYS A 82 21.16 16.13 11.18
CA CYS A 82 20.48 15.34 10.15
C CYS A 82 19.03 15.80 9.94
N HIS A 83 18.27 15.94 11.03
CA HIS A 83 16.88 16.38 10.97
C HIS A 83 16.73 17.77 10.33
N HIS A 84 17.59 18.74 10.67
CA HIS A 84 17.49 20.08 10.08
C HIS A 84 17.92 20.11 8.62
N LEU A 85 18.93 19.32 8.25
CA LEU A 85 19.30 19.18 6.84
C LEU A 85 18.17 18.58 6.02
N MET A 86 17.45 17.56 6.54
CA MET A 86 16.25 17.04 5.89
C MET A 86 15.20 18.14 5.66
N LEU A 87 14.94 18.98 6.66
CA LEU A 87 14.00 20.09 6.56
C LEU A 87 14.46 21.13 5.51
N LEU A 88 15.75 21.46 5.47
CA LEU A 88 16.31 22.38 4.48
C LEU A 88 16.27 21.79 3.05
N TRP A 89 16.53 20.51 2.86
CA TRP A 89 16.39 19.88 1.53
C TRP A 89 14.93 19.86 1.05
N ILE A 90 13.97 19.62 1.95
CA ILE A 90 12.54 19.75 1.64
C ILE A 90 12.21 21.21 1.29
N GLN A 91 12.74 22.16 2.03
CA GLN A 91 12.58 23.58 1.76
C GLN A 91 13.18 23.99 0.40
N LYS A 92 14.32 23.41 0.01
CA LYS A 92 14.94 23.58 -1.31
C LYS A 92 14.00 23.12 -2.42
N ILE A 93 13.38 21.95 -2.26
CA ILE A 93 12.38 21.44 -3.20
C ILE A 93 11.20 22.41 -3.31
N ARG A 94 10.68 22.91 -2.19
CA ARG A 94 9.59 23.91 -2.18
C ARG A 94 9.98 25.19 -2.90
N ALA A 95 11.17 25.71 -2.63
CA ALA A 95 11.68 26.92 -3.26
C ALA A 95 11.84 26.74 -4.78
N LEU A 96 12.46 25.64 -5.22
CA LEU A 96 12.62 25.30 -6.63
C LEU A 96 11.27 25.21 -7.35
N VAL A 97 10.26 24.59 -6.74
CA VAL A 97 8.90 24.48 -7.31
C VAL A 97 8.20 25.85 -7.37
N LEU A 98 8.42 26.73 -6.39
CA LEU A 98 7.74 28.02 -6.30
C LEU A 98 8.36 29.11 -7.17
N PHE A 99 9.67 29.06 -7.39
CA PHE A 99 10.42 30.17 -7.96
C PHE A 99 11.03 29.88 -9.33
N THR A 100 11.14 28.61 -9.73
CA THR A 100 11.66 28.24 -11.06
C THR A 100 10.51 27.97 -12.02
N GLU A 101 10.63 28.45 -13.25
CA GLU A 101 9.65 28.15 -14.30
C GLU A 101 9.59 26.64 -14.59
N VAL A 102 8.37 26.13 -14.80
CA VAL A 102 8.12 24.69 -15.09
C VAL A 102 8.80 24.24 -16.40
N THR A 103 9.06 25.18 -17.31
CA THR A 103 9.76 24.97 -18.59
C THR A 103 11.27 24.79 -18.45
N ASN A 104 11.85 25.04 -17.28
CA ASN A 104 13.29 24.92 -17.06
C ASN A 104 13.72 23.44 -17.06
N GLU A 105 14.61 23.08 -17.99
CA GLU A 105 15.09 21.71 -18.21
C GLU A 105 15.93 21.14 -17.06
N HIS A 106 16.50 21.98 -16.19
CA HIS A 106 17.35 21.57 -15.06
C HIS A 106 16.56 21.34 -13.77
N LEU A 107 15.30 21.78 -13.73
CA LEU A 107 14.46 21.73 -12.54
C LEU A 107 14.20 20.28 -12.10
N GLU A 108 13.79 19.42 -13.03
CA GLU A 108 13.44 18.02 -12.71
C GLU A 108 14.62 17.25 -12.11
N ALA A 109 15.82 17.38 -12.70
CA ALA A 109 17.01 16.70 -12.22
C ALA A 109 17.38 17.14 -10.79
N SER A 110 17.29 18.44 -10.50
CA SER A 110 17.56 19.02 -9.17
C SER A 110 16.56 18.52 -8.12
N LEU A 111 15.28 18.44 -8.49
CA LEU A 111 14.20 17.94 -7.62
C LEU A 111 14.36 16.45 -7.33
N GLN A 112 14.65 15.64 -8.34
CA GLN A 112 14.91 14.20 -8.18
C GLN A 112 16.14 13.92 -7.30
N ALA A 113 17.23 14.64 -7.52
CA ALA A 113 18.45 14.49 -6.72
C ALA A 113 18.20 14.82 -5.24
N THR A 114 17.52 15.94 -4.98
CA THR A 114 17.22 16.40 -3.62
C THR A 114 16.21 15.49 -2.92
N ALA A 115 15.16 15.02 -3.63
CA ALA A 115 14.15 14.12 -3.05
C ALA A 115 14.76 12.76 -2.65
N LYS A 116 15.63 12.19 -3.50
CA LYS A 116 16.37 10.96 -3.19
C LYS A 116 17.28 11.13 -1.97
N LEU A 117 17.93 12.28 -1.82
CA LEU A 117 18.76 12.59 -0.66
C LEU A 117 17.91 12.63 0.63
N VAL A 118 16.78 13.34 0.62
CA VAL A 118 15.83 13.35 1.75
C VAL A 118 15.43 11.93 2.13
N PHE A 119 15.06 11.10 1.14
CA PHE A 119 14.66 9.72 1.36
C PHE A 119 15.78 8.86 1.97
N SER A 120 17.03 9.01 1.51
CA SER A 120 18.17 8.23 2.02
C SER A 120 18.50 8.46 3.51
N HIS A 121 18.01 9.56 4.07
CA HIS A 121 18.19 9.91 5.50
C HIS A 121 17.00 9.53 6.37
N VAL A 122 15.97 8.89 5.79
CA VAL A 122 14.86 8.33 6.55
C VAL A 122 15.32 7.05 7.22
N ASP A 123 15.32 7.05 8.54
CA ASP A 123 15.64 5.86 9.33
C ASP A 123 14.46 4.88 9.32
N MET A 124 14.57 3.84 8.49
CA MET A 124 13.59 2.75 8.33
C MET A 124 13.81 1.64 9.37
N THR A 125 14.21 1.97 10.60
CA THR A 125 14.22 1.03 11.71
C THR A 125 12.90 1.06 12.47
N VAL A 126 12.38 -0.13 12.79
CA VAL A 126 11.17 -0.25 13.61
C VAL A 126 11.51 0.17 15.04
N SER A 127 10.83 1.22 15.53
CA SER A 127 11.04 1.82 16.85
C SER A 127 9.75 1.83 17.64
N THR A 128 9.88 1.57 18.95
CA THR A 128 8.75 1.68 19.90
C THR A 128 8.74 3.01 20.65
N SER A 129 9.67 3.90 20.32
CA SER A 129 9.72 5.23 20.89
C SER A 129 8.51 6.07 20.49
N VAL A 130 8.15 7.00 21.37
CA VAL A 130 7.18 8.06 21.07
C VAL A 130 7.87 9.41 21.03
N TRP A 131 7.41 10.29 20.14
CA TRP A 131 7.93 11.64 19.97
C TRP A 131 6.82 12.67 20.18
N SER A 132 7.09 13.74 20.94
CA SER A 132 6.09 14.79 21.20
C SER A 132 5.99 15.86 20.12
N GLN A 133 6.65 15.65 18.97
CA GLN A 133 6.82 16.62 17.88
C GLN A 133 7.74 17.79 18.21
N ARG A 134 8.31 17.84 19.42
CA ARG A 134 9.29 18.86 19.80
C ARG A 134 10.67 18.48 19.25
N VAL A 135 11.24 19.38 18.46
CA VAL A 135 12.56 19.20 17.82
C VAL A 135 13.67 18.99 18.86
N CYS A 136 13.62 19.67 19.99
CA CYS A 136 14.61 19.53 21.07
C CYS A 136 14.62 18.13 21.72
N GLU A 137 13.58 17.32 21.53
CA GLU A 137 13.49 15.96 22.06
C GLU A 137 14.07 14.90 21.11
N ILE A 138 14.53 15.28 19.91
CA ILE A 138 15.12 14.34 18.95
C ILE A 138 16.43 13.78 19.51
N SER A 139 16.52 12.46 19.46
CA SER A 139 17.63 11.62 19.89
C SER A 139 17.73 10.43 18.95
N GLU A 140 18.82 9.66 18.97
CA GLU A 140 18.95 8.41 18.21
C GLU A 140 17.72 7.50 18.33
N SER A 141 17.18 7.31 19.54
CA SER A 141 16.00 6.47 19.77
C SER A 141 14.69 7.00 19.19
N ARG A 142 14.54 8.32 19.04
CA ARG A 142 13.32 8.99 18.53
C ARG A 142 13.44 9.43 17.08
N PHE A 143 14.66 9.46 16.54
CA PHE A 143 14.93 9.86 15.17
C PHE A 143 14.13 9.03 14.15
N PRO A 144 13.99 7.69 14.26
CA PRO A 144 13.15 6.91 13.35
C PRO A 144 11.68 7.35 13.29
N VAL A 145 11.15 7.89 14.38
CA VAL A 145 9.78 8.44 14.44
C VAL A 145 9.75 9.82 13.76
N ALA A 146 10.72 10.68 14.09
CA ALA A 146 10.80 12.05 13.58
C ALA A 146 11.11 12.11 12.08
N SER A 147 12.06 11.33 11.58
CA SER A 147 12.43 11.27 10.16
C SER A 147 11.28 10.75 9.31
N LEU A 148 10.57 9.71 9.79
CA LEU A 148 9.39 9.18 9.12
C LEU A 148 8.26 10.22 9.06
N HIS A 149 7.96 10.87 10.19
CA HIS A 149 6.95 11.92 10.24
C HIS A 149 7.26 13.07 9.27
N THR A 150 8.52 13.55 9.25
CA THR A 150 8.97 14.59 8.32
C THR A 150 8.81 14.16 6.87
N LEU A 151 9.16 12.92 6.52
CA LEU A 151 8.96 12.39 5.17
C LEU A 151 7.48 12.38 4.79
N LEU A 152 6.61 11.79 5.63
CA LEU A 152 5.22 11.54 5.26
C LEU A 152 4.37 12.81 5.18
N ILE A 153 4.64 13.82 6.03
CA ILE A 153 3.98 15.13 5.91
C ILE A 153 4.30 15.79 4.57
N ASN A 154 5.53 15.63 4.09
CA ASN A 154 6.00 16.24 2.84
C ASN A 154 5.91 15.28 1.65
N PHE A 155 5.34 14.09 1.83
CA PHE A 155 5.33 13.07 0.79
C PHE A 155 4.61 13.50 -0.50
N PRO A 156 3.48 14.25 -0.48
CA PRO A 156 2.87 14.76 -1.70
C PRO A 156 3.84 15.55 -2.59
N LEU A 157 4.70 16.37 -1.96
CA LEU A 157 5.72 17.15 -2.64
C LEU A 157 6.88 16.28 -3.15
N LEU A 158 7.26 15.27 -2.39
CA LEU A 158 8.43 14.42 -2.69
C LEU A 158 8.11 13.31 -3.70
N SER A 159 6.92 12.73 -3.62
CA SER A 159 6.53 11.52 -4.34
C SER A 159 6.68 11.57 -5.86
N PRO A 160 6.44 12.70 -6.56
CA PRO A 160 6.65 12.75 -8.01
C PRO A 160 8.11 12.53 -8.43
N TYR A 161 9.05 12.78 -7.53
CA TYR A 161 10.48 12.75 -7.79
C TYR A 161 11.19 11.52 -7.21
N LEU A 162 10.45 10.68 -6.47
CA LEU A 162 10.98 9.46 -5.87
C LEU A 162 10.81 8.26 -6.82
N PRO A 163 11.80 7.37 -6.92
CA PRO A 163 11.66 6.16 -7.71
C PRO A 163 10.73 5.15 -7.01
N ALA A 164 9.95 4.40 -7.80
CA ALA A 164 9.00 3.41 -7.29
C ALA A 164 9.65 2.35 -6.38
N LYS A 165 10.92 2.00 -6.61
CA LYS A 165 11.72 1.12 -5.75
C LYS A 165 11.72 1.61 -4.30
N ASP A 166 12.02 2.88 -4.10
CA ASP A 166 12.21 3.48 -2.77
C ASP A 166 10.86 3.59 -2.06
N VAL A 167 9.82 4.01 -2.77
CA VAL A 167 8.45 4.04 -2.22
C VAL A 167 7.94 2.63 -1.89
N THR A 168 8.31 1.61 -2.67
CA THR A 168 7.95 0.22 -2.36
C THR A 168 8.68 -0.29 -1.11
N ALA A 169 9.94 0.09 -0.90
CA ALA A 169 10.68 -0.20 0.33
C ALA A 169 10.03 0.47 1.55
N LEU A 170 9.62 1.74 1.41
CA LEU A 170 8.87 2.45 2.44
C LEU A 170 7.54 1.76 2.77
N CYS A 171 6.82 1.26 1.77
CA CYS A 171 5.57 0.53 2.00
C CYS A 171 5.80 -0.85 2.64
N GLN A 172 6.92 -1.53 2.34
CA GLN A 172 7.31 -2.75 3.07
C GLN A 172 7.58 -2.44 4.54
N PHE A 173 8.30 -1.36 4.81
CA PHE A 173 8.53 -0.87 6.16
C PHE A 173 7.21 -0.54 6.91
N PHE A 174 6.20 0.01 6.23
CA PHE A 174 4.88 0.20 6.85
C PHE A 174 4.25 -1.11 7.31
N LEU A 175 4.34 -2.16 6.48
CA LEU A 175 3.83 -3.50 6.84
C LEU A 175 4.59 -4.07 8.04
N GLU A 176 5.91 -3.87 8.12
CA GLU A 176 6.73 -4.28 9.27
C GLU A 176 6.34 -3.56 10.56
N VAL A 177 6.13 -2.24 10.52
CA VAL A 177 5.66 -1.44 11.66
C VAL A 177 4.30 -1.95 12.17
N MET A 178 3.38 -2.27 11.26
CA MET A 178 2.08 -2.83 11.62
C MET A 178 2.20 -4.24 12.22
N ALA A 179 3.06 -5.10 11.66
CA ALA A 179 3.30 -6.44 12.19
C ALA A 179 3.89 -6.42 13.61
N HIS A 180 4.83 -5.50 13.88
CA HIS A 180 5.49 -5.39 15.18
C HIS A 180 4.55 -4.88 16.29
N THR A 181 3.52 -4.09 15.95
CA THR A 181 2.56 -3.58 16.95
C THR A 181 1.73 -4.73 17.55
N LYS A 182 1.31 -5.70 16.71
CA LYS A 182 0.52 -6.86 17.15
C LYS A 182 1.23 -7.77 18.16
N GLY A 183 2.56 -7.84 18.10
CA GLY A 183 3.35 -8.65 19.03
C GLY A 183 3.38 -8.12 20.47
N LYS A 184 3.02 -6.85 20.69
CA LYS A 184 3.08 -6.18 22.00
C LYS A 184 1.70 -5.92 22.63
N ASP A 185 0.61 -6.05 21.88
CA ASP A 185 -0.76 -5.79 22.36
C ASP A 185 -1.26 -6.77 23.44
N VAL A 186 -0.55 -7.88 23.69
CA VAL A 186 -0.92 -8.86 24.72
C VAL A 186 -0.32 -8.53 26.10
N VAL A 187 0.70 -7.67 26.20
CA VAL A 187 1.42 -7.41 27.47
C VAL A 187 1.27 -5.98 27.98
N ASP A 188 0.99 -4.99 27.12
CA ASP A 188 1.12 -3.55 27.48
C ASP A 188 -0.20 -2.78 27.74
N ARG A 189 -1.34 -3.46 27.98
CA ARG A 189 -2.58 -2.75 28.35
C ARG A 189 -2.48 -1.97 29.68
N GLN A 190 -1.56 -2.35 30.58
CA GLN A 190 -1.31 -1.60 31.82
C GLN A 190 -0.35 -0.41 31.62
N VAL A 191 0.53 -0.43 30.60
CA VAL A 191 1.40 0.71 30.26
C VAL A 191 0.68 1.75 29.40
N ALA A 192 -0.32 1.33 28.62
CA ALA A 192 -1.19 2.22 27.85
C ALA A 192 -1.94 3.27 28.71
N VAL A 193 -2.25 2.93 29.98
CA VAL A 193 -2.88 3.85 30.93
C VAL A 193 -1.90 4.91 31.47
N LEU A 194 -0.60 4.61 31.54
CA LEU A 194 0.44 5.60 31.87
C LEU A 194 0.85 6.47 30.67
N LEU A 195 0.70 5.96 29.44
CA LEU A 195 0.95 6.71 28.20
C LEU A 195 -0.17 7.71 27.83
N PHE A 196 -1.34 7.63 28.49
CA PHE A 196 -2.40 8.64 28.37
C PHE A 196 -1.95 10.05 28.79
N TYR A 197 -0.81 10.19 29.49
CA TYR A 197 -0.26 11.46 29.96
C TYR A 197 0.48 12.33 28.92
N LYS A 198 0.59 11.93 27.64
CA LYS A 198 1.04 12.85 26.56
C LYS A 198 0.07 12.82 25.38
N LYS A 199 -1.04 13.55 25.53
CA LYS A 199 -2.11 13.73 24.52
C LYS A 199 -1.62 14.09 23.10
N ASN A 200 -0.36 14.55 22.96
CA ASN A 200 0.24 15.00 21.68
C ASN A 200 1.42 14.13 21.17
N SER A 201 1.77 13.02 21.82
CA SER A 201 2.85 12.16 21.32
C SER A 201 2.42 11.30 20.12
N ILE A 202 3.35 11.08 19.20
CA ILE A 202 3.18 10.28 17.99
C ILE A 202 4.15 9.09 17.99
N SER A 203 3.67 7.95 17.51
CA SER A 203 4.44 6.71 17.28
C SER A 203 4.50 6.42 15.78
N GLN A 204 5.41 5.52 15.36
CA GLN A 204 5.47 5.08 13.95
C GLN A 204 4.13 4.50 13.47
N THR A 205 3.47 3.66 14.28
CA THR A 205 2.15 3.11 13.94
C THR A 205 1.12 4.20 13.70
N LYS A 206 1.07 5.24 14.55
CA LYS A 206 0.16 6.37 14.36
C LYS A 206 0.49 7.15 13.09
N ILE A 207 1.77 7.39 12.80
CA ILE A 207 2.22 8.09 11.59
C ILE A 207 1.80 7.32 10.33
N VAL A 208 2.11 6.02 10.27
CA VAL A 208 1.78 5.14 9.13
C VAL A 208 0.28 5.08 8.90
N THR A 209 -0.50 4.78 9.95
CA THR A 209 -1.96 4.66 9.82
C THR A 209 -2.63 5.98 9.46
N THR A 210 -2.14 7.11 9.99
CA THR A 210 -2.64 8.44 9.61
C THR A 210 -2.34 8.75 8.15
N TYR A 211 -1.13 8.42 7.67
CA TYR A 211 -0.75 8.64 6.28
C TYR A 211 -1.57 7.77 5.31
N LEU A 212 -1.73 6.47 5.59
CA LEU A 212 -2.53 5.57 4.73
C LEU A 212 -4.01 6.00 4.64
N GLY A 213 -4.55 6.59 5.71
CA GLY A 213 -5.91 7.17 5.73
C GLY A 213 -6.01 8.61 5.22
N SER A 214 -4.90 9.22 4.77
CA SER A 214 -4.87 10.63 4.34
C SER A 214 -5.23 10.80 2.87
N GLN A 215 -5.74 11.98 2.51
CA GLN A 215 -6.01 12.33 1.11
C GLN A 215 -4.76 12.27 0.23
N ALA A 216 -3.59 12.58 0.80
CA ALA A 216 -2.29 12.46 0.14
C ALA A 216 -2.05 11.03 -0.38
N PHE A 217 -2.36 10.00 0.40
CA PHE A 217 -2.23 8.61 -0.04
C PHE A 217 -3.30 8.24 -1.07
N ILE A 218 -4.54 8.68 -0.85
CA ILE A 218 -5.67 8.41 -1.75
C ILE A 218 -5.43 8.99 -3.15
N GLU A 219 -4.80 10.15 -3.26
CA GLU A 219 -4.55 10.79 -4.57
C GLU A 219 -3.22 10.35 -5.21
N CYS A 220 -2.27 9.84 -4.41
CA CYS A 220 -0.96 9.47 -4.92
C CYS A 220 -0.95 8.08 -5.58
N LYS A 221 -0.98 8.06 -6.92
CA LYS A 221 -0.85 6.85 -7.74
C LYS A 221 0.37 6.00 -7.40
N LEU A 222 1.52 6.63 -7.19
CA LEU A 222 2.76 5.93 -6.85
C LEU A 222 2.61 5.22 -5.50
N ALA A 223 2.13 5.92 -4.47
CA ALA A 223 1.97 5.37 -3.12
C ALA A 223 1.00 4.19 -3.10
N GLN A 224 -0.20 4.33 -3.68
CA GLN A 224 -1.17 3.23 -3.74
C GLN A 224 -0.57 2.01 -4.42
N THR A 225 0.08 2.22 -5.56
CA THR A 225 0.63 1.13 -6.37
C THR A 225 1.75 0.39 -5.64
N CYS A 226 2.68 1.13 -5.04
CA CYS A 226 3.78 0.59 -4.25
C CYS A 226 3.28 -0.14 -3.00
N TYR A 227 2.23 0.37 -2.34
CA TYR A 227 1.62 -0.31 -1.19
C TYR A 227 0.98 -1.63 -1.58
N VAL A 228 0.19 -1.66 -2.65
CA VAL A 228 -0.40 -2.91 -3.17
C VAL A 228 0.70 -3.90 -3.59
N THR A 229 1.77 -3.43 -4.22
CA THR A 229 2.95 -4.27 -4.52
C THR A 229 3.59 -4.84 -3.26
N ALA A 230 3.79 -4.01 -2.23
CA ALA A 230 4.37 -4.45 -0.96
C ALA A 230 3.49 -5.50 -0.26
N VAL A 231 2.17 -5.31 -0.27
CA VAL A 231 1.21 -6.28 0.28
C VAL A 231 1.35 -7.63 -0.40
N TRP A 232 1.30 -7.68 -1.74
CA TRP A 232 1.40 -8.96 -2.45
C TRP A 232 2.79 -9.58 -2.35
N LYS A 233 3.86 -8.78 -2.27
CA LYS A 233 5.20 -9.29 -2.00
C LYS A 233 5.29 -9.93 -0.61
N CYS A 234 4.66 -9.31 0.40
CA CYS A 234 4.56 -9.87 1.75
C CYS A 234 3.80 -11.21 1.73
N VAL A 235 2.66 -11.28 1.03
CA VAL A 235 1.91 -12.54 0.87
C VAL A 235 2.73 -13.61 0.15
N SER A 236 3.46 -13.26 -0.91
CA SER A 236 4.36 -14.19 -1.61
C SER A 236 5.36 -14.83 -0.65
N THR A 237 5.95 -14.02 0.25
CA THR A 237 6.89 -14.51 1.26
C THR A 237 6.24 -15.35 2.37
N MET A 238 4.93 -15.26 2.56
CA MET A 238 4.19 -16.02 3.59
C MET A 238 3.84 -17.45 3.15
N PHE A 239 3.88 -17.78 1.85
CA PHE A 239 3.55 -19.12 1.39
C PHE A 239 4.54 -20.17 1.87
N LYS A 240 4.01 -21.26 2.46
CA LYS A 240 4.78 -22.42 2.89
C LYS A 240 4.55 -23.57 1.91
N ALA A 241 5.63 -24.11 1.35
CA ALA A 241 5.59 -25.30 0.49
C ALA A 241 5.69 -26.59 1.32
N ARG A 242 4.92 -27.63 0.96
CA ARG A 242 5.09 -29.00 1.50
C ARG A 242 6.24 -29.69 0.75
N LYS A 243 7.40 -29.87 1.39
CA LYS A 243 8.45 -30.76 0.87
C LYS A 243 8.05 -32.22 1.16
N ARG A 244 7.71 -33.00 0.14
CA ARG A 244 7.64 -34.47 0.29
C ARG A 244 9.06 -35.02 0.16
N LYS A 245 9.41 -35.97 1.04
CA LYS A 245 10.67 -36.73 0.98
C LYS A 245 10.74 -37.45 -0.37
N LEU A 246 11.94 -37.52 -0.94
CA LEU A 246 12.34 -38.04 -2.26
C LEU A 246 12.32 -37.01 -3.42
N ASP A 247 13.53 -36.49 -3.66
CA ASP A 247 14.12 -36.15 -4.95
C ASP A 247 13.33 -35.25 -5.91
N SER A 248 13.47 -33.94 -5.69
CA SER A 248 13.81 -32.97 -6.75
C SER A 248 14.28 -31.67 -6.09
N GLU A 249 15.36 -31.09 -6.62
CA GLU A 249 15.86 -29.76 -6.21
C GLU A 249 15.06 -28.61 -6.85
N GLU A 250 13.99 -28.90 -7.58
CA GLU A 250 13.10 -27.85 -8.09
C GLU A 250 12.08 -27.46 -7.02
N GLU A 251 12.07 -26.19 -6.62
CA GLU A 251 10.96 -25.63 -5.83
C GLU A 251 9.65 -25.83 -6.60
N PRO A 252 8.64 -26.56 -6.09
CA PRO A 252 7.34 -26.53 -6.69
C PRO A 252 6.73 -25.14 -6.42
N ARG A 253 6.81 -24.24 -7.40
CA ARG A 253 6.07 -22.96 -7.40
C ARG A 253 4.60 -23.30 -7.59
N GLY A 254 3.84 -23.40 -6.50
CA GLY A 254 2.41 -23.68 -6.62
C GLY A 254 1.65 -22.50 -7.24
N LEU A 255 0.42 -22.77 -7.67
CA LEU A 255 -0.39 -21.85 -8.47
C LEU A 255 -0.72 -20.56 -7.73
N CYS A 256 -0.91 -20.60 -6.41
CA CYS A 256 -1.24 -19.42 -5.62
C CYS A 256 -0.03 -18.51 -5.46
N ARG A 257 1.16 -19.06 -5.13
CA ARG A 257 2.39 -18.27 -5.08
C ARG A 257 2.71 -17.67 -6.44
N ALA A 258 2.60 -18.44 -7.52
CA ALA A 258 2.83 -17.94 -8.88
C ALA A 258 1.89 -16.77 -9.24
N LEU A 259 0.61 -16.85 -8.87
CA LEU A 259 -0.33 -15.75 -9.04
C LEU A 259 0.11 -14.51 -8.27
N VAL A 260 0.45 -14.66 -6.99
CA VAL A 260 0.86 -13.53 -6.13
C VAL A 260 2.21 -12.94 -6.57
N ASP A 261 3.12 -13.75 -7.11
CA ASP A 261 4.38 -13.30 -7.71
C ASP A 261 4.12 -12.41 -8.94
N VAL A 262 3.11 -12.73 -9.77
CA VAL A 262 2.68 -11.85 -10.87
C VAL A 262 2.10 -10.55 -10.33
N LEU A 263 1.24 -10.62 -9.30
CA LEU A 263 0.62 -9.44 -8.70
C LEU A 263 1.63 -8.51 -7.99
N SER A 264 2.75 -9.05 -7.52
CA SER A 264 3.86 -8.33 -6.90
C SER A 264 4.98 -7.95 -7.88
N GLY A 265 4.87 -8.37 -9.14
CA GLY A 265 5.95 -8.38 -10.12
C GLY A 265 6.54 -7.01 -10.49
N PRO A 266 7.68 -7.00 -11.22
CA PRO A 266 8.51 -5.82 -11.49
C PRO A 266 7.92 -4.86 -12.54
N VAL A 267 6.66 -5.09 -12.92
CA VAL A 267 5.95 -4.27 -13.89
C VAL A 267 5.85 -2.85 -13.32
N LYS A 268 6.07 -1.84 -14.17
CA LYS A 268 5.86 -0.43 -13.84
C LYS A 268 4.37 -0.13 -13.70
N TRP A 269 3.72 -0.77 -12.72
CA TRP A 269 2.29 -0.67 -12.42
C TRP A 269 1.88 0.79 -12.28
N GLU A 270 2.76 1.64 -11.73
CA GLU A 270 2.50 3.06 -11.48
C GLU A 270 2.27 3.86 -12.76
N LYS A 271 2.83 3.40 -13.89
CA LYS A 271 2.62 4.05 -15.19
C LYS A 271 1.20 3.83 -15.72
N TYR A 272 0.60 2.68 -15.40
CA TYR A 272 -0.64 2.21 -16.03
C TYR A 272 -1.80 2.08 -15.05
N ALA A 273 -1.62 2.32 -13.75
CA ALA A 273 -2.61 2.04 -12.71
C ALA A 273 -4.01 2.65 -13.00
N GLU A 274 -4.04 3.86 -13.58
CA GLU A 274 -5.24 4.61 -13.97
C GLU A 274 -5.88 4.15 -15.28
N THR A 275 -5.13 3.42 -16.11
CA THR A 275 -5.65 2.94 -17.39
C THR A 275 -6.76 1.94 -17.15
N VAL A 276 -7.61 1.76 -18.16
CA VAL A 276 -8.66 0.72 -18.20
C VAL A 276 -8.31 -0.28 -19.29
N PRO A 277 -8.75 -1.54 -19.19
CA PRO A 277 -8.45 -2.52 -20.22
C PRO A 277 -9.15 -2.09 -21.52
N GLN A 278 -8.39 -2.05 -22.61
CA GLN A 278 -8.93 -1.65 -23.91
C GLN A 278 -9.75 -2.80 -24.51
N ALA A 279 -10.94 -2.47 -24.99
CA ALA A 279 -11.78 -3.41 -25.73
C ALA A 279 -11.49 -3.29 -27.22
N ASP A 280 -11.57 -4.41 -27.92
CA ASP A 280 -11.67 -4.43 -29.37
C ASP A 280 -13.01 -3.78 -29.79
N TYR A 281 -12.91 -2.70 -30.57
CA TYR A 281 -14.04 -1.90 -31.03
C TYR A 281 -15.01 -2.71 -31.91
N SER A 282 -14.54 -3.79 -32.55
CA SER A 282 -15.34 -4.62 -33.46
C SER A 282 -16.11 -5.74 -32.72
N SER A 283 -15.45 -6.45 -31.80
CA SER A 283 -16.02 -7.60 -31.10
C SER A 283 -16.59 -7.28 -29.70
N LYS A 284 -16.28 -6.09 -29.15
CA LYS A 284 -16.53 -5.71 -27.75
C LYS A 284 -15.93 -6.70 -26.73
N GLN A 285 -15.01 -7.55 -27.17
CA GLN A 285 -14.19 -8.41 -26.31
C GLN A 285 -12.95 -7.63 -25.88
N LEU A 286 -12.26 -8.11 -24.84
CA LEU A 286 -10.95 -7.54 -24.51
C LEU A 286 -9.98 -7.78 -25.66
N LEU A 287 -9.04 -6.86 -25.86
CA LEU A 287 -7.92 -7.14 -26.75
C LEU A 287 -7.18 -8.41 -26.26
N PRO A 288 -6.64 -9.23 -27.18
CA PRO A 288 -5.73 -10.31 -26.81
C PRO A 288 -4.54 -9.74 -26.03
N SER A 289 -3.83 -10.60 -25.28
CA SER A 289 -2.73 -10.20 -24.40
C SER A 289 -1.70 -9.29 -25.09
N GLU A 290 -1.40 -9.53 -26.35
CA GLU A 290 -0.47 -8.75 -27.18
C GLU A 290 -0.90 -7.29 -27.43
N GLY A 291 -2.21 -7.00 -27.37
CA GLY A 291 -2.77 -5.66 -27.52
C GLY A 291 -2.98 -4.91 -26.19
N LEU A 292 -2.76 -5.58 -25.06
CA LEU A 292 -2.88 -4.97 -23.73
C LEU A 292 -1.58 -4.26 -23.37
N ASN A 293 -1.68 -3.19 -22.56
CA ASN A 293 -0.47 -2.64 -21.95
C ASN A 293 0.10 -3.65 -20.94
N LYS A 294 1.39 -3.50 -20.59
CA LYS A 294 2.13 -4.44 -19.72
C LYS A 294 1.43 -4.74 -18.39
N MET A 295 0.65 -3.79 -17.87
CA MET A 295 -0.11 -3.96 -16.64
C MET A 295 -1.29 -4.92 -16.81
N TRP A 296 -2.08 -4.67 -17.85
CA TRP A 296 -3.25 -5.49 -18.18
C TRP A 296 -2.85 -6.89 -18.68
N GLU A 297 -1.71 -7.01 -19.36
CA GLU A 297 -1.10 -8.29 -19.71
C GLU A 297 -0.74 -9.11 -18.45
N ALA A 298 -0.13 -8.49 -17.45
CA ALA A 298 0.15 -9.15 -16.17
C ALA A 298 -1.13 -9.53 -15.40
N ILE A 299 -2.17 -8.69 -15.44
CA ILE A 299 -3.49 -9.03 -14.88
C ILE A 299 -4.11 -10.22 -15.60
N HIS A 300 -4.01 -10.28 -16.93
CA HIS A 300 -4.47 -11.42 -17.72
C HIS A 300 -3.74 -12.71 -17.30
N ALA A 301 -2.42 -12.68 -17.22
CA ALA A 301 -1.62 -13.82 -16.77
C ALA A 301 -2.00 -14.27 -15.34
N ALA A 302 -2.24 -13.33 -14.42
CA ALA A 302 -2.72 -13.63 -13.07
C ALA A 302 -4.13 -14.26 -13.08
N SER A 303 -5.02 -13.79 -13.95
CA SER A 303 -6.37 -14.35 -14.08
C SER A 303 -6.37 -15.78 -14.65
N GLU A 304 -5.45 -16.12 -15.55
CA GLU A 304 -5.28 -17.50 -16.02
C GLU A 304 -4.85 -18.43 -14.89
N LYS A 305 -3.95 -17.98 -14.01
CA LYS A 305 -3.59 -18.73 -12.79
C LYS A 305 -4.78 -18.86 -11.85
N LEU A 306 -5.60 -17.82 -11.70
CA LEU A 306 -6.81 -17.89 -10.89
C LEU A 306 -7.83 -18.87 -11.47
N ALA A 307 -8.00 -18.91 -12.79
CA ALA A 307 -8.88 -19.87 -13.45
C ALA A 307 -8.42 -21.31 -13.19
N ALA A 308 -7.12 -21.57 -13.23
CA ALA A 308 -6.55 -22.87 -12.86
C ALA A 308 -6.81 -23.21 -11.37
N ILE A 309 -6.67 -22.23 -10.46
CA ILE A 309 -7.00 -22.40 -9.04
C ILE A 309 -8.49 -22.74 -8.86
N ILE A 310 -9.39 -22.05 -9.57
CA ILE A 310 -10.84 -22.29 -9.53
C ILE A 310 -11.18 -23.73 -9.97
N ALA A 311 -10.50 -24.24 -11.00
CA ALA A 311 -10.71 -25.59 -11.51
C ALA A 311 -10.10 -26.70 -10.63
N THR A 312 -9.19 -26.34 -9.72
CA THR A 312 -8.45 -27.27 -8.86
C THR A 312 -9.22 -27.56 -7.57
N SER A 313 -9.28 -28.82 -7.13
CA SER A 313 -9.95 -29.15 -5.86
C SER A 313 -9.13 -28.68 -4.66
N SER A 314 -9.79 -28.28 -3.58
CA SER A 314 -9.10 -27.74 -2.38
C SER A 314 -8.14 -28.73 -1.72
N GLU A 315 -8.37 -30.02 -1.90
CA GLU A 315 -7.54 -31.12 -1.39
C GLU A 315 -6.21 -31.29 -2.14
N THR A 316 -6.12 -30.76 -3.35
CA THR A 316 -4.94 -30.90 -4.23
C THR A 316 -3.96 -29.74 -4.10
N PHE A 317 -4.30 -28.68 -3.35
CA PHE A 317 -3.34 -27.60 -3.07
C PHE A 317 -2.19 -28.11 -2.20
N SER A 318 -0.97 -28.02 -2.74
CA SER A 318 0.27 -28.31 -2.03
C SER A 318 0.74 -27.15 -1.14
N GLU A 319 0.33 -25.94 -1.48
CA GLU A 319 0.65 -24.70 -0.77
C GLU A 319 -0.29 -24.48 0.42
N ARG A 320 0.20 -23.82 1.46
CA ARG A 320 -0.63 -23.39 2.60
C ARG A 320 -0.28 -21.99 3.06
N ILE A 321 -1.31 -21.29 3.53
CA ILE A 321 -1.24 -20.02 4.24
C ILE A 321 -1.92 -20.19 5.60
N THR A 322 -1.46 -19.51 6.65
CA THR A 322 -2.10 -19.61 7.97
C THR A 322 -3.21 -18.58 8.14
N VAL A 323 -4.16 -18.84 9.04
CA VAL A 323 -5.23 -17.88 9.40
C VAL A 323 -4.63 -16.56 9.90
N ALA A 324 -3.50 -16.60 10.61
CA ALA A 324 -2.81 -15.39 11.08
C ALA A 324 -2.23 -14.56 9.94
N ASP A 325 -1.64 -15.22 8.92
CA ASP A 325 -1.11 -14.55 7.73
C ASP A 325 -2.24 -13.83 6.97
N VAL A 326 -3.39 -14.49 6.79
CA VAL A 326 -4.54 -13.87 6.13
C VAL A 326 -5.16 -12.77 6.98
N SER A 327 -5.23 -12.93 8.29
CA SER A 327 -5.68 -11.85 9.20
C SER A 327 -4.81 -10.61 9.05
N PHE A 328 -3.49 -10.78 8.93
CA PHE A 328 -2.57 -9.68 8.70
C PHE A 328 -2.77 -9.04 7.32
N LEU A 329 -2.93 -9.85 6.27
CA LEU A 329 -3.24 -9.36 4.93
C LEU A 329 -4.51 -8.49 4.93
N LEU A 330 -5.58 -8.95 5.56
CA LEU A 330 -6.85 -8.23 5.61
C LEU A 330 -6.70 -6.90 6.33
N GLU A 331 -5.99 -6.86 7.46
CA GLU A 331 -5.71 -5.59 8.12
C GLU A 331 -4.89 -4.64 7.24
N ALA A 332 -3.89 -5.16 6.51
CA ALA A 332 -3.11 -4.34 5.59
C ALA A 332 -3.98 -3.80 4.44
N LEU A 333 -4.93 -4.59 3.93
CA LEU A 333 -5.89 -4.17 2.89
C LEU A 333 -6.94 -3.19 3.43
N ASP A 334 -7.38 -3.32 4.68
CA ASP A 334 -8.35 -2.41 5.31
C ASP A 334 -7.80 -0.98 5.47
N ARG A 335 -6.48 -0.80 5.38
CA ARG A 335 -5.85 0.53 5.32
C ARG A 335 -5.91 1.17 3.94
N LEU A 336 -6.25 0.42 2.90
CA LEU A 336 -6.40 0.98 1.56
C LEU A 336 -7.76 1.68 1.42
N PRO A 337 -7.83 2.75 0.61
CA PRO A 337 -9.11 3.35 0.24
C PRO A 337 -9.80 2.47 -0.81
N LEU A 338 -10.35 1.32 -0.42
CA LEU A 338 -10.85 0.27 -1.32
C LEU A 338 -11.83 0.81 -2.37
N GLY A 339 -12.66 1.80 -2.02
CA GLY A 339 -13.59 2.46 -2.94
C GLY A 339 -12.92 3.38 -3.98
N SER A 340 -11.72 3.89 -3.71
CA SER A 340 -11.01 4.88 -4.53
C SER A 340 -9.74 4.34 -5.19
N LEU A 341 -9.48 3.03 -5.09
CA LEU A 341 -8.33 2.39 -5.72
C LEU A 341 -8.31 2.60 -7.24
N PHE A 342 -7.11 2.80 -7.79
CA PHE A 342 -6.91 2.81 -9.24
C PHE A 342 -7.32 1.46 -9.87
N PRO A 343 -7.93 1.45 -11.08
CA PRO A 343 -8.48 0.23 -11.68
C PRO A 343 -7.53 -0.97 -11.68
N GLY A 344 -6.25 -0.76 -12.02
CA GLY A 344 -5.25 -1.83 -11.96
C GLY A 344 -5.01 -2.35 -10.55
N ASN A 345 -4.93 -1.46 -9.56
CA ASN A 345 -4.74 -1.81 -8.15
C ASN A 345 -5.96 -2.52 -7.55
N GLN A 346 -7.17 -2.05 -7.89
CA GLN A 346 -8.43 -2.69 -7.52
C GLN A 346 -8.45 -4.15 -8.00
N LEU A 347 -8.13 -4.40 -9.28
CA LEU A 347 -8.13 -5.76 -9.81
C LEU A 347 -7.03 -6.65 -9.24
N ARG A 348 -5.82 -6.11 -9.02
CA ARG A 348 -4.77 -6.85 -8.29
C ARG A 348 -5.28 -7.30 -6.92
N CYS A 349 -5.94 -6.39 -6.19
CA CYS A 349 -6.49 -6.71 -4.89
C CYS A 349 -7.54 -7.81 -4.95
N MET A 350 -8.46 -7.73 -5.92
CA MET A 350 -9.51 -8.74 -6.10
C MET A 350 -8.95 -10.13 -6.45
N LEU A 351 -8.02 -10.21 -7.41
CA LEU A 351 -7.42 -11.48 -7.83
C LEU A 351 -6.63 -12.15 -6.68
N GLY A 352 -5.81 -11.37 -5.97
CA GLY A 352 -5.02 -11.89 -4.85
C GLY A 352 -5.89 -12.34 -3.67
N LEU A 353 -6.95 -11.58 -3.36
CA LEU A 353 -7.88 -11.92 -2.28
C LEU A 353 -8.67 -13.20 -2.59
N LEU A 354 -9.12 -13.40 -3.84
CA LEU A 354 -9.76 -14.65 -4.26
C LEU A 354 -8.81 -15.84 -4.13
N ALA A 355 -7.56 -15.71 -4.60
CA ALA A 355 -6.57 -16.79 -4.50
C ALA A 355 -6.31 -17.20 -3.05
N VAL A 356 -6.10 -16.23 -2.15
CA VAL A 356 -5.87 -16.48 -0.72
C VAL A 356 -7.10 -17.11 -0.06
N THR A 357 -8.31 -16.66 -0.43
CA THR A 357 -9.57 -17.21 0.10
C THR A 357 -9.77 -18.67 -0.33
N PHE A 358 -9.50 -19.00 -1.59
CA PHE A 358 -9.58 -20.39 -2.08
C PHE A 358 -8.51 -21.29 -1.45
N LEU A 359 -7.33 -20.76 -1.14
CA LEU A 359 -6.30 -21.54 -0.46
C LEU A 359 -6.64 -21.81 1.01
N LEU A 360 -7.29 -20.86 1.70
CA LEU A 360 -7.76 -21.06 3.07
C LEU A 360 -8.74 -22.23 3.19
N GLU A 361 -9.52 -22.51 2.14
CA GLU A 361 -10.43 -23.67 2.10
C GLU A 361 -9.70 -25.00 2.31
N GLY A 362 -8.51 -25.17 1.69
CA GLY A 362 -7.67 -26.36 1.77
C GLY A 362 -6.93 -26.55 3.10
N THR A 363 -7.11 -25.64 4.06
CA THR A 363 -6.56 -25.80 5.41
C THR A 363 -7.40 -26.82 6.20
N VAL A 364 -6.77 -27.94 6.57
CA VAL A 364 -7.39 -29.01 7.34
C VAL A 364 -7.46 -28.57 8.81
N GLU A 365 -8.49 -27.83 9.15
CA GLU A 365 -8.86 -27.57 10.54
C GLU A 365 -10.05 -28.44 10.90
N LYS A 366 -10.08 -28.95 12.15
CA LYS A 366 -11.29 -29.58 12.67
C LYS A 366 -12.41 -28.54 12.60
N LYS A 367 -13.57 -28.95 12.08
CA LYS A 367 -14.79 -28.15 11.87
C LYS A 367 -15.47 -27.72 13.18
N SER A 368 -14.70 -27.44 14.24
CA SER A 368 -15.17 -27.09 15.57
C SER A 368 -14.06 -26.46 16.41
N GLY A 369 -14.45 -25.60 17.35
CA GLY A 369 -13.55 -24.99 18.33
C GLY A 369 -12.96 -23.64 17.91
N PRO A 370 -12.11 -23.04 18.76
CA PRO A 370 -11.69 -21.65 18.66
C PRO A 370 -10.83 -21.31 17.43
N LEU A 371 -10.17 -22.31 16.83
CA LEU A 371 -9.41 -22.12 15.58
C LEU A 371 -10.35 -21.99 14.38
N TRP A 372 -11.40 -22.83 14.33
CA TRP A 372 -12.42 -22.78 13.30
C TRP A 372 -13.20 -21.45 13.32
N GLU A 373 -13.54 -20.94 14.50
CA GLU A 373 -14.19 -19.63 14.66
C GLU A 373 -13.33 -18.48 14.13
N LYS A 374 -12.02 -18.49 14.44
CA LYS A 374 -11.07 -17.51 13.91
C LYS A 374 -10.96 -17.59 12.39
N ARG A 375 -10.89 -18.80 11.83
CA ARG A 375 -10.90 -19.01 10.38
C ARG A 375 -12.17 -18.44 9.76
N LEU A 376 -13.34 -18.75 10.32
CA LEU A 376 -14.62 -18.25 9.81
C LEU A 376 -14.63 -16.72 9.80
N ALA A 377 -14.23 -16.08 10.90
CA ALA A 377 -14.14 -14.62 10.99
C ALA A 377 -13.23 -14.01 9.92
N VAL A 378 -12.07 -14.62 9.65
CA VAL A 378 -11.15 -14.21 8.59
C VAL A 378 -11.77 -14.36 7.21
N VAL A 379 -12.48 -15.47 6.95
CA VAL A 379 -13.22 -15.64 5.69
C VAL A 379 -14.30 -14.58 5.55
N LYS A 380 -15.10 -14.29 6.60
CA LYS A 380 -16.12 -13.23 6.56
C LYS A 380 -15.49 -11.88 6.20
N SER A 381 -14.37 -11.55 6.84
CA SER A 381 -13.65 -10.30 6.59
C SER A 381 -13.08 -10.24 5.17
N ALA A 382 -12.46 -11.31 4.67
CA ALA A 382 -11.98 -11.39 3.28
C ALA A 382 -13.10 -11.20 2.26
N VAL A 383 -14.24 -11.83 2.51
CA VAL A 383 -15.45 -11.69 1.68
C VAL A 383 -16.00 -10.27 1.74
N GLY A 384 -16.03 -9.65 2.91
CA GLY A 384 -16.40 -8.25 3.10
C GLY A 384 -15.50 -7.28 2.32
N THR A 385 -14.17 -7.44 2.42
CA THR A 385 -13.19 -6.66 1.66
C THR A 385 -13.38 -6.85 0.15
N PHE A 386 -13.63 -8.09 -0.32
CA PHE A 386 -13.93 -8.38 -1.72
C PHE A 386 -15.22 -7.70 -2.20
N SER A 387 -16.27 -7.74 -1.39
CA SER A 387 -17.54 -7.06 -1.68
C SER A 387 -17.35 -5.54 -1.79
N ALA A 388 -16.60 -4.93 -0.87
CA ALA A 388 -16.27 -3.50 -0.93
C ALA A 388 -15.52 -3.13 -2.21
N LEU A 389 -14.58 -3.98 -2.66
CA LEU A 389 -13.88 -3.80 -3.93
C LEU A 389 -14.83 -3.91 -5.14
N LEU A 390 -15.78 -4.85 -5.13
CA LEU A 390 -16.79 -4.98 -6.19
C LEU A 390 -17.75 -3.79 -6.25
N GLN A 391 -18.06 -3.19 -5.10
CA GLN A 391 -19.01 -2.09 -4.97
C GLN A 391 -18.37 -0.70 -5.18
N SER A 392 -17.08 -0.63 -5.50
CA SER A 392 -16.41 0.64 -5.82
C SER A 392 -17.21 1.42 -6.88
N PRO A 393 -17.27 2.77 -6.77
CA PRO A 393 -17.85 3.62 -7.82
C PRO A 393 -17.20 3.41 -9.19
N ARG A 394 -15.94 2.94 -9.22
CA ARG A 394 -15.26 2.56 -10.46
C ARG A 394 -15.74 1.19 -10.92
N ARG A 395 -15.98 1.05 -12.24
CA ARG A 395 -16.32 -0.26 -12.83
C ARG A 395 -15.22 -1.27 -12.50
N SER A 396 -15.60 -2.37 -11.86
CA SER A 396 -14.77 -3.57 -11.80
C SER A 396 -14.76 -4.25 -13.17
N TRP A 397 -13.56 -4.66 -13.60
CA TRP A 397 -13.33 -5.39 -14.84
C TRP A 397 -13.11 -6.89 -14.57
N LEU A 398 -13.47 -7.40 -13.39
CA LEU A 398 -13.14 -8.77 -12.97
C LEU A 398 -13.72 -9.80 -13.96
N LEU A 399 -14.99 -9.63 -14.33
CA LEU A 399 -15.70 -10.52 -15.25
C LEU A 399 -15.24 -10.40 -16.70
N ASP A 400 -14.39 -9.42 -17.00
CA ASP A 400 -13.73 -9.33 -18.31
C ASP A 400 -12.51 -10.26 -18.39
N PHE A 401 -11.93 -10.64 -17.24
CA PHE A 401 -10.74 -11.51 -17.14
C PHE A 401 -11.04 -12.92 -16.59
N VAL A 402 -12.14 -13.09 -15.85
CA VAL A 402 -12.50 -14.36 -15.19
C VAL A 402 -13.89 -14.81 -15.60
N SER A 403 -14.05 -16.12 -15.84
CA SER A 403 -15.37 -16.72 -16.12
C SER A 403 -16.31 -16.55 -14.93
N GLY A 404 -17.39 -15.77 -15.12
CA GLY A 404 -18.35 -15.47 -14.07
C GLY A 404 -19.02 -16.71 -13.48
N GLY A 405 -19.41 -17.68 -14.34
CA GLY A 405 -20.03 -18.92 -13.87
C GLY A 405 -19.09 -19.75 -13.00
N ALA A 406 -17.86 -19.99 -13.46
CA ALA A 406 -16.89 -20.76 -12.70
C ALA A 406 -16.51 -20.08 -11.36
N LEU A 407 -16.37 -18.75 -11.38
CA LEU A 407 -16.11 -17.97 -10.18
C LEU A 407 -17.25 -18.08 -9.16
N ILE A 408 -18.50 -17.92 -9.61
CA ILE A 408 -19.69 -18.04 -8.75
C ILE A 408 -19.78 -19.45 -8.15
N SER A 409 -19.64 -20.50 -8.97
CA SER A 409 -19.68 -21.88 -8.48
C SER A 409 -18.59 -22.18 -7.45
N ARG A 410 -17.37 -21.65 -7.65
CA ARG A 410 -16.29 -21.81 -6.68
C ARG A 410 -16.54 -21.05 -5.39
N LEU A 411 -17.04 -19.82 -5.48
CA LEU A 411 -17.45 -19.05 -4.30
C LEU A 411 -18.54 -19.79 -3.52
N VAL A 412 -19.56 -20.33 -4.20
CA VAL A 412 -20.61 -21.16 -3.58
C VAL A 412 -20.01 -22.34 -2.81
N ALA A 413 -19.10 -23.09 -3.43
CA ALA A 413 -18.45 -24.22 -2.77
C ALA A 413 -17.71 -23.81 -1.49
N VAL A 414 -17.01 -22.66 -1.51
CA VAL A 414 -16.34 -22.09 -0.34
C VAL A 414 -17.36 -21.71 0.74
N PHE A 415 -18.46 -21.05 0.38
CA PHE A 415 -19.50 -20.65 1.32
C PHE A 415 -20.21 -21.86 1.94
N GLN A 416 -20.62 -22.83 1.13
CA GLN A 416 -21.26 -24.06 1.58
C GLN A 416 -20.34 -24.88 2.49
N GLY A 417 -19.05 -25.01 2.13
CA GLY A 417 -18.06 -25.70 2.96
C GLY A 417 -17.88 -25.07 4.35
N ASN A 418 -18.08 -23.74 4.46
CA ASN A 418 -17.99 -23.01 5.72
C ASN A 418 -19.34 -22.93 6.48
N LEU A 419 -20.49 -22.84 5.79
CA LEU A 419 -21.86 -22.72 6.35
C LEU A 419 -22.45 -24.07 6.83
N LEU A 420 -22.28 -25.15 6.06
CA LEU A 420 -22.79 -26.49 6.44
C LEU A 420 -22.02 -27.08 7.63
N SER A 421 -20.82 -26.57 7.90
CA SER A 421 -19.97 -26.93 9.04
C SER A 421 -20.51 -26.39 10.37
N THR A 422 -21.05 -25.16 10.38
CA THR A 422 -21.63 -24.51 11.57
C THR A 422 -22.95 -25.15 12.00
N ALA A 423 -23.76 -25.66 11.06
CA ALA A 423 -25.03 -26.33 11.37
C ALA A 423 -24.88 -27.68 12.11
N LEU A 424 -23.71 -28.32 11.99
CA LEU A 424 -23.41 -29.60 12.63
C LEU A 424 -22.84 -29.47 14.05
N CYS A 425 -22.34 -28.29 14.46
CA CYS A 425 -21.63 -28.14 15.74
C CYS A 425 -22.42 -27.54 16.91
N SER A 426 -23.62 -27.01 16.71
CA SER A 426 -24.55 -26.79 17.82
C SER A 426 -25.95 -26.66 17.28
N ARG A 427 -26.85 -27.54 17.73
CA ARG A 427 -28.32 -27.40 17.73
C ARG A 427 -28.88 -26.59 16.54
N VAL A 428 -29.50 -27.32 15.62
CA VAL A 428 -30.27 -26.95 14.40
C VAL A 428 -31.11 -25.65 14.44
N SER A 429 -31.24 -24.97 15.58
CA SER A 429 -31.99 -23.71 15.72
C SER A 429 -31.16 -22.42 15.65
N GLN A 430 -29.80 -22.45 15.62
CA GLN A 430 -28.99 -21.21 15.51
C GLN A 430 -28.24 -21.04 14.18
N ALA A 431 -28.24 -22.03 13.29
CA ALA A 431 -27.62 -21.89 11.96
C ALA A 431 -28.45 -21.02 10.98
N LEU A 432 -29.69 -20.69 11.36
CA LEU A 432 -30.52 -19.66 10.72
C LEU A 432 -30.18 -18.25 11.24
N GLU A 433 -29.32 -18.08 12.25
CA GLU A 433 -29.00 -16.77 12.85
C GLU A 433 -27.75 -16.11 12.26
N ASP A 434 -26.99 -16.77 11.38
CA ASP A 434 -25.87 -16.10 10.69
C ASP A 434 -26.34 -15.45 9.38
N GLU A 435 -27.44 -14.68 9.47
CA GLU A 435 -27.98 -13.84 8.39
C GLU A 435 -26.85 -13.02 7.72
N SER A 436 -25.82 -12.65 8.49
CA SER A 436 -24.68 -11.87 8.02
C SER A 436 -23.92 -12.51 6.84
N MET A 437 -23.70 -13.83 6.84
CA MET A 437 -22.93 -14.50 5.77
C MET A 437 -23.77 -14.72 4.52
N LEU A 438 -25.05 -15.02 4.71
CA LEU A 438 -26.02 -15.13 3.61
C LEU A 438 -26.22 -13.75 2.95
N GLN A 439 -26.40 -12.69 3.73
CA GLN A 439 -26.48 -11.31 3.24
C GLN A 439 -25.21 -10.87 2.50
N LEU A 440 -24.02 -11.22 3.01
CA LEU A 440 -22.75 -10.95 2.32
C LEU A 440 -22.67 -11.69 0.98
N TYR A 441 -23.12 -12.94 0.94
CA TYR A 441 -23.16 -13.75 -0.27
C TYR A 441 -24.14 -13.19 -1.30
N GLU A 442 -25.38 -12.90 -0.90
CA GLU A 442 -26.39 -12.25 -1.73
C GLU A 442 -25.88 -10.92 -2.27
N GLY A 443 -25.23 -10.10 -1.43
CA GLY A 443 -24.63 -8.84 -1.84
C GLY A 443 -23.52 -8.99 -2.88
N ILE A 444 -22.71 -10.04 -2.81
CA ILE A 444 -21.68 -10.35 -3.81
C ILE A 444 -22.31 -10.82 -5.12
N LEU A 445 -23.28 -11.74 -5.05
CA LEU A 445 -24.00 -12.19 -6.24
C LEU A 445 -24.67 -11.02 -6.94
N GLU A 446 -25.38 -10.18 -6.20
CA GLU A 446 -26.06 -9.01 -6.74
C GLU A 446 -25.05 -8.04 -7.38
N ALA A 447 -23.89 -7.81 -6.74
CA ALA A 447 -22.83 -6.97 -7.30
C ALA A 447 -22.24 -7.56 -8.59
N LEU A 448 -21.98 -8.87 -8.63
CA LEU A 448 -21.48 -9.57 -9.82
C LEU A 448 -22.50 -9.56 -10.95
N VAL A 449 -23.78 -9.81 -10.65
CA VAL A 449 -24.88 -9.75 -11.61
C VAL A 449 -25.05 -8.32 -12.14
N ARG A 450 -25.05 -7.30 -11.27
CA ARG A 450 -25.08 -5.88 -11.70
C ARG A 450 -23.90 -5.55 -12.62
N GLN A 451 -22.70 -6.04 -12.33
CA GLN A 451 -21.53 -5.85 -13.20
C GLN A 451 -21.67 -6.58 -14.55
N ALA A 452 -22.17 -7.80 -14.54
CA ALA A 452 -22.41 -8.58 -15.75
C ALA A 452 -23.51 -7.97 -16.63
N LEU A 453 -24.60 -7.45 -16.04
CA LEU A 453 -25.70 -6.79 -16.75
C LEU A 453 -25.24 -5.50 -17.46
N ARG A 454 -24.17 -4.84 -16.98
CA ARG A 454 -23.53 -3.73 -17.70
C ARG A 454 -22.87 -4.14 -19.02
N LYS A 455 -22.73 -5.45 -19.32
CA LYS A 455 -22.17 -5.98 -20.57
C LYS A 455 -23.15 -6.99 -21.22
N LYS A 456 -23.67 -6.68 -22.42
CA LYS A 456 -24.61 -7.55 -23.17
C LYS A 456 -24.12 -9.00 -23.35
N ASN A 457 -22.81 -9.25 -23.40
CA ASN A 457 -22.23 -10.59 -23.62
C ASN A 457 -22.21 -11.46 -22.34
N THR A 458 -22.12 -10.87 -21.15
CA THR A 458 -22.06 -11.63 -19.88
C THR A 458 -23.46 -12.07 -19.41
N VAL A 459 -24.52 -11.39 -19.86
CA VAL A 459 -25.93 -11.75 -19.59
C VAL A 459 -26.28 -13.14 -20.14
N ARG A 460 -25.76 -13.52 -21.32
CA ARG A 460 -26.00 -14.86 -21.90
C ARG A 460 -25.38 -15.97 -21.04
N MET A 461 -24.19 -15.73 -20.49
CA MET A 461 -23.48 -16.68 -19.62
C MET A 461 -24.15 -16.82 -18.25
N LEU A 462 -24.69 -15.74 -17.68
CA LEU A 462 -25.52 -15.82 -16.47
C LEU A 462 -26.82 -16.59 -16.72
N SER A 463 -27.42 -16.45 -17.91
CA SER A 463 -28.64 -17.19 -18.25
C SER A 463 -28.44 -18.71 -18.31
N SER A 464 -27.25 -19.19 -18.67
CA SER A 464 -26.94 -20.63 -18.63
C SER A 464 -26.73 -21.12 -17.21
N VAL A 465 -26.12 -20.32 -16.33
CA VAL A 465 -25.96 -20.66 -14.91
C VAL A 465 -27.31 -20.70 -14.19
N VAL A 466 -28.21 -19.74 -14.45
CA VAL A 466 -29.58 -19.76 -13.91
C VAL A 466 -30.35 -20.99 -14.38
N LYS A 467 -30.15 -21.42 -15.64
CA LYS A 467 -30.74 -22.66 -16.16
C LYS A 467 -30.15 -23.90 -15.48
N GLU A 468 -28.85 -23.95 -15.21
CA GLU A 468 -28.22 -25.06 -14.48
C GLU A 468 -28.70 -25.15 -13.03
N VAL A 469 -28.89 -24.02 -12.35
CA VAL A 469 -29.44 -23.98 -10.98
C VAL A 469 -30.91 -24.47 -10.97
N HIS A 470 -31.74 -23.99 -11.89
CA HIS A 470 -33.12 -24.51 -12.02
C HIS A 470 -33.18 -25.99 -12.42
N LEU A 471 -32.24 -26.46 -13.24
CA LEU A 471 -32.16 -27.88 -13.60
C LEU A 471 -31.78 -28.73 -12.38
N SER A 472 -30.93 -28.22 -11.48
CA SER A 472 -30.57 -28.92 -10.23
C SER A 472 -31.72 -28.99 -9.21
N GLU A 473 -32.59 -27.98 -9.17
CA GLU A 473 -33.83 -28.01 -8.37
C GLU A 473 -34.88 -28.97 -8.98
N SER A 474 -34.95 -29.07 -10.32
CA SER A 474 -35.87 -30.01 -10.99
C SER A 474 -35.40 -31.47 -10.98
N ALA A 475 -34.12 -31.73 -10.68
CA ALA A 475 -33.58 -33.09 -10.54
C ALA A 475 -33.64 -33.63 -9.09
N SER A 476 -34.09 -32.81 -8.15
CA SER A 476 -34.25 -33.15 -6.72
C SER A 476 -35.72 -33.26 -6.27
N PHE A 477 -36.65 -33.39 -7.22
CA PHE A 477 -38.06 -33.76 -6.99
C PHE A 477 -38.40 -35.11 -7.60
#